data_AF-A0A414RGL9-F1
#
_entry.id   AF-A0A414RGL9-F1
#
_cell.length_a   1.000
_cell.length_b   1.000
_cell.length_c   1.000
_cell.angle_alpha   90.00
_cell.angle_beta   90.00
_cell.angle_gamma   90.00
#
_symmetry.space_group_name_H-M   'P 1'
#
loop_
_entity.id
_entity.type
_entity.pdbx_description
1 polymer ?
#
loop_
_entity_poly.entity_id
_entity_poly.type
_entity_poly.pdbx_seq_one_letter_code
_entity_poly.pdbx_strand_id
1 'polypeptide(L)'
;MKNIGFILMICMMTLVQVSCDNEEPGQMSVTSNMFLQITNRKAKVSNDGKYYILTECIDETAEAFQVRNVFIVDLEEDAEKVAALNAEYVLVGGVGQKTDYRPANGENGDAYYMLKITELKSAD
;
A
#
# COMPACT_ATOMS: atom_id res chain seq x y z
N MET A 1 43.26 -51.51 18.62
CA MET A 1 42.98 -50.93 19.94
C MET A 1 43.62 -49.54 19.99
N LYS A 2 42.79 -48.49 20.21
CA LYS A 2 43.04 -47.24 20.97
C LYS A 2 44.40 -46.51 20.76
N ASN A 3 44.51 -45.20 20.52
CA ASN A 3 43.63 -44.06 20.78
C ASN A 3 44.18 -42.79 20.07
N ILE A 4 43.27 -41.98 19.56
CA ILE A 4 43.11 -40.53 19.80
C ILE A 4 44.39 -39.67 19.84
N GLY A 5 44.60 -38.89 18.80
CA GLY A 5 45.46 -37.71 18.85
C GLY A 5 45.21 -36.78 17.65
N PHE A 6 44.67 -35.59 17.94
CA PHE A 6 44.69 -34.39 17.09
C PHE A 6 43.75 -34.40 15.86
N ILE A 7 42.42 -34.38 16.00
CA ILE A 7 41.59 -33.17 16.27
C ILE A 7 42.42 -31.88 16.44
N LEU A 8 43.10 -31.41 15.39
CA LEU A 8 43.66 -30.04 15.36
C LEU A 8 43.92 -29.54 13.93
N MET A 9 43.01 -29.80 12.99
CA MET A 9 43.11 -29.23 11.64
C MET A 9 41.73 -28.93 11.03
N ILE A 10 40.79 -28.41 11.84
CA ILE A 10 39.47 -27.92 11.38
C ILE A 10 39.15 -26.52 11.95
N CYS A 11 40.09 -25.85 12.63
CA CYS A 11 39.83 -24.59 13.34
C CYS A 11 40.18 -23.30 12.57
N MET A 12 40.23 -23.28 11.24
CA MET A 12 40.68 -22.06 10.54
C MET A 12 39.89 -21.70 9.27
N MET A 13 38.57 -21.84 9.31
CA MET A 13 37.70 -21.33 8.24
C MET A 13 36.37 -20.77 8.75
N THR A 14 36.38 -20.15 9.94
CA THR A 14 35.20 -19.54 10.55
C THR A 14 35.47 -18.12 11.04
N LEU A 15 35.94 -17.21 10.18
CA LEU A 15 35.95 -15.76 10.46
C LEU A 15 35.82 -14.94 9.17
N VAL A 16 34.75 -15.17 8.41
CA VAL A 16 34.17 -14.10 7.60
C VAL A 16 32.83 -13.78 8.26
N GLN A 17 32.91 -13.09 9.41
CA GLN A 17 31.76 -12.34 9.89
C GLN A 17 31.55 -11.22 8.88
N VAL A 18 30.62 -11.44 7.95
CA VAL A 18 29.90 -10.34 7.33
C VAL A 18 29.31 -9.57 8.50
N SER A 19 29.86 -8.40 8.79
CA SER A 19 29.18 -7.40 9.59
C SER A 19 27.92 -7.04 8.81
N CYS A 20 26.83 -7.76 9.08
CA CYS A 20 25.52 -7.15 8.95
C CYS A 20 25.59 -5.98 9.92
N ASP A 21 25.77 -4.77 9.38
CA ASP A 21 25.54 -3.57 10.15
C ASP A 21 24.16 -3.76 10.81
N ASN A 22 24.18 -3.91 12.13
CA ASN A 22 23.01 -3.70 12.97
C ASN A 22 22.70 -2.21 12.85
N GLU A 23 22.18 -1.79 11.70
CA GLU A 23 21.29 -0.64 11.71
C GLU A 23 20.13 -1.07 12.62
N GLU A 24 20.08 -0.47 13.81
CA GLU A 24 18.87 -0.52 14.63
C GLU A 24 17.70 -0.28 13.68
N PRO A 25 16.68 -1.16 13.63
CA PRO A 25 15.53 -0.92 12.78
C PRO A 25 14.99 0.44 13.20
N GLY A 26 15.27 1.47 12.38
CA GLY A 26 14.96 2.85 12.71
C GLY A 26 13.49 2.85 13.11
N GLN A 27 13.19 3.37 14.30
CA GLN A 27 11.82 3.38 14.80
C GLN A 27 10.94 3.96 13.68
N MET A 28 10.08 3.11 13.08
CA MET A 28 9.08 3.58 12.13
C MET A 28 8.18 4.54 12.90
N SER A 29 8.42 5.83 12.73
CA SER A 29 7.55 6.86 13.30
C SER A 29 6.28 6.88 12.45
N VAL A 30 5.30 6.07 12.86
CA VAL A 30 3.96 6.12 12.30
C VAL A 30 3.26 7.34 12.88
N THR A 31 3.17 8.40 12.09
CA THR A 31 2.41 9.61 12.44
C THR A 31 0.99 9.50 11.91
N SER A 32 0.00 10.04 12.64
CA SER A 32 -1.43 9.94 12.27
C SER A 32 -1.76 10.55 10.91
N ASN A 33 -0.96 11.50 10.43
CA ASN A 33 -1.10 12.11 9.10
C ASN A 33 -0.77 11.16 7.92
N MET A 34 -0.22 9.98 8.20
CA MET A 34 0.07 8.95 7.20
C MET A 34 -1.18 8.13 6.84
N PHE A 35 -2.24 8.21 7.64
CA PHE A 35 -3.45 7.42 7.45
C PHE A 35 -4.67 8.30 7.26
N LEU A 36 -5.59 7.83 6.41
CA LEU A 36 -6.87 8.47 6.15
C LEU A 36 -7.97 7.42 6.29
N GLN A 37 -8.88 7.61 7.25
CA GLN A 37 -10.09 6.79 7.34
C GLN A 37 -11.19 7.43 6.50
N ILE A 38 -11.80 6.66 5.60
CA ILE A 38 -12.86 7.10 4.72
C ILE A 38 -14.12 6.26 4.91
N THR A 39 -15.28 6.88 4.72
CA THR A 39 -16.59 6.22 4.72
C THR A 39 -17.45 6.78 3.60
N ASN A 40 -18.10 5.89 2.84
CA ASN A 40 -19.08 6.21 1.80
C ASN A 40 -18.63 7.30 0.80
N ARG A 41 -17.35 7.29 0.39
CA ARG A 41 -16.81 8.23 -0.59
C ARG A 41 -17.14 7.77 -1.99
N LYS A 42 -17.69 8.65 -2.83
CA LYS A 42 -17.95 8.34 -4.24
C LYS A 42 -16.64 8.47 -5.02
N ALA A 43 -16.27 7.43 -5.75
CA ALA A 43 -15.06 7.40 -6.55
C ALA A 43 -15.31 6.80 -7.93
N LYS A 44 -14.60 7.31 -8.94
CA LYS A 44 -14.56 6.73 -10.28
C LYS A 44 -13.56 5.57 -10.30
N VAL A 45 -13.96 4.45 -10.87
CA VAL A 45 -13.10 3.27 -11.03
C VAL A 45 -12.32 3.36 -12.33
N SER A 46 -11.02 3.12 -12.25
CA SER A 46 -10.16 2.88 -13.41
C SER A 46 -9.13 1.81 -13.08
N ASN A 47 -8.37 1.36 -14.08
CA ASN A 47 -7.26 0.42 -13.91
C ASN A 47 -6.04 0.98 -14.66
N ASP A 48 -4.88 1.01 -14.01
CA ASP A 48 -3.65 1.56 -14.59
C ASP A 48 -2.72 0.52 -15.22
N GLY A 49 -3.23 -0.71 -15.37
CA GLY A 49 -2.49 -1.88 -15.84
C GLY A 49 -1.81 -2.67 -14.71
N LYS A 50 -1.73 -2.11 -13.49
CA LYS A 50 -1.19 -2.79 -12.31
C LYS A 50 -2.20 -2.86 -11.16
N TYR A 51 -2.87 -1.76 -10.86
CA TYR A 51 -3.82 -1.63 -9.77
C TYR A 51 -5.15 -1.08 -10.26
N TYR A 52 -6.21 -1.37 -9.50
CA TYR A 52 -7.43 -0.57 -9.58
C TYR A 52 -7.21 0.75 -8.86
N ILE A 53 -7.66 1.82 -9.51
CA ILE A 53 -7.52 3.19 -9.05
C ILE A 53 -8.92 3.76 -8.83
N LEU A 54 -9.18 4.24 -7.63
CA LEU A 54 -10.44 4.88 -7.24
C LEU A 54 -10.18 6.38 -7.04
N THR A 55 -10.58 7.19 -8.01
CA THR A 55 -10.41 8.66 -7.94
C THR A 55 -11.65 9.28 -7.30
N GLU A 56 -11.49 9.94 -6.15
CA GLU A 56 -12.59 10.56 -5.42
C GLU A 56 -13.27 11.64 -6.29
N CYS A 57 -14.60 11.56 -6.36
CA CYS A 57 -15.42 12.58 -7.00
C CYS A 57 -15.52 13.78 -6.06
N ILE A 58 -15.08 14.95 -6.52
CA ILE A 58 -15.24 16.21 -5.82
C ILE A 58 -16.36 17.03 -6.45
N ASP A 59 -17.01 17.87 -5.66
CA ASP A 59 -17.94 18.87 -6.19
C ASP A 59 -17.13 20.09 -6.63
N GLU A 60 -16.90 20.20 -7.94
CA GLU A 60 -16.16 21.33 -8.54
C GLU A 60 -16.91 22.67 -8.43
N THR A 61 -18.20 22.65 -8.06
CA THR A 61 -19.01 23.85 -7.84
C THR A 61 -18.99 24.33 -6.39
N ALA A 62 -18.37 23.57 -5.48
CA ALA A 62 -18.27 23.95 -4.09
C ALA A 62 -17.38 25.20 -3.92
N GLU A 63 -17.84 26.14 -3.08
CA GLU A 63 -17.07 27.35 -2.75
C GLU A 63 -15.79 27.05 -1.94
N ALA A 64 -15.74 25.89 -1.27
CA ALA A 64 -14.59 25.44 -0.50
C ALA A 64 -13.69 24.52 -1.33
N PHE A 65 -12.37 24.72 -1.21
CA PHE A 65 -11.37 23.83 -1.80
C PHE A 65 -11.54 22.40 -1.28
N GLN A 66 -11.67 21.44 -2.20
CA GLN A 66 -11.73 20.01 -1.89
C GLN A 66 -10.47 19.32 -2.39
N VAL A 67 -9.88 18.51 -1.52
CA VAL A 67 -8.76 17.63 -1.87
C VAL A 67 -9.32 16.45 -2.66
N ARG A 68 -8.86 16.27 -3.89
CA ARG A 68 -9.15 15.09 -4.70
C ARG A 68 -8.21 13.96 -4.29
N ASN A 69 -8.72 12.99 -3.55
CA ASN A 69 -7.93 11.82 -3.16
C ASN A 69 -7.97 10.76 -4.26
N VAL A 70 -6.84 10.06 -4.43
CA VAL A 70 -6.72 8.88 -5.28
C VAL A 70 -6.40 7.68 -4.40
N PHE A 71 -7.26 6.67 -4.43
CA PHE A 71 -7.08 5.44 -3.67
C PHE A 71 -6.59 4.32 -4.60
N ILE A 72 -5.49 3.69 -4.24
CA ILE A 72 -4.87 2.58 -4.96
C ILE A 72 -5.22 1.28 -4.24
N VAL A 73 -5.83 0.35 -4.97
CA VAL A 73 -6.22 -0.96 -4.45
C VAL A 73 -5.09 -1.94 -4.71
N ASP A 74 -4.24 -2.16 -3.70
CA ASP A 74 -3.03 -2.98 -3.78
C ASP A 74 -3.24 -4.44 -3.34
N LEU A 75 -4.27 -4.69 -2.54
CA LEU A 75 -4.65 -6.04 -2.12
C LEU A 75 -5.45 -6.75 -3.20
N GLU A 76 -5.01 -7.96 -3.57
CA GLU A 76 -5.64 -8.79 -4.61
C GLU A 76 -7.12 -9.08 -4.28
N GLU A 77 -7.44 -9.40 -3.02
CA GLU A 77 -8.81 -9.65 -2.57
C GLU A 77 -9.73 -8.44 -2.79
N ASP A 78 -9.22 -7.22 -2.57
CA ASP A 78 -9.99 -6.00 -2.75
C ASP A 78 -10.10 -5.64 -4.24
N ALA A 79 -9.07 -5.93 -5.04
CA ALA A 79 -9.10 -5.78 -6.49
C ALA A 79 -10.15 -6.71 -7.14
N GLU A 80 -10.27 -7.95 -6.67
CA GLU A 80 -11.32 -8.88 -7.11
C GLU A 80 -12.72 -8.36 -6.80
N LYS A 81 -12.95 -7.80 -5.61
CA LYS A 81 -14.24 -7.19 -5.24
C LYS A 81 -14.59 -6.00 -6.15
N VAL A 82 -13.62 -5.12 -6.43
CA VAL A 82 -13.80 -3.99 -7.35
C VAL A 82 -14.12 -4.48 -8.76
N ALA A 83 -13.38 -5.48 -9.25
CA ALA A 83 -13.61 -6.07 -10.57
C ALA A 83 -15.02 -6.71 -10.67
N ALA A 84 -15.44 -7.45 -9.64
CA ALA A 84 -16.72 -8.15 -9.60
C ALA A 84 -17.93 -7.21 -9.64
N LEU A 85 -17.79 -5.98 -9.13
CA LEU A 85 -18.86 -4.98 -9.21
C LEU A 85 -19.11 -4.48 -10.64
N ASN A 86 -18.08 -4.48 -11.49
CA ASN A 86 -18.15 -4.02 -12.87
C ASN A 86 -18.88 -2.65 -13.02
N ALA A 87 -18.56 -1.72 -12.12
CA ALA A 87 -19.20 -0.41 -12.02
C ALA A 87 -18.21 0.71 -12.38
N GLU A 88 -18.69 1.74 -13.09
CA GLU A 88 -17.87 2.93 -13.39
C GLU A 88 -17.63 3.77 -12.13
N TYR A 89 -18.60 3.80 -11.22
CA TYR A 89 -18.52 4.52 -9.96
C TYR A 89 -18.86 3.63 -8.77
N VAL A 90 -18.17 3.86 -7.66
CA VAL A 90 -18.34 3.11 -6.41
C VAL A 90 -18.48 4.05 -5.22
N LEU A 91 -19.16 3.58 -4.17
CA LEU A 91 -19.10 4.13 -2.83
C LEU A 91 -18.14 3.26 -2.01
N VAL A 92 -17.07 3.86 -1.51
CA VAL A 92 -15.98 3.15 -0.83
C VAL A 92 -15.76 3.66 0.59
N GLY A 93 -15.50 2.72 1.50
CA GLY A 93 -15.06 2.95 2.87
C GLY A 93 -13.83 2.11 3.19
N GLY A 94 -12.95 2.61 4.05
CA GLY A 94 -11.71 1.91 4.37
C GLY A 94 -10.68 2.77 5.10
N VAL A 95 -9.45 2.25 5.13
CA VAL A 95 -8.29 2.94 5.69
C VAL A 95 -7.20 3.02 4.61
N GLY A 96 -6.89 4.26 4.22
CA GLY A 96 -5.83 4.57 3.27
C GLY A 96 -4.52 4.88 3.98
N GLN A 97 -3.42 4.31 3.51
CA GLN A 97 -2.06 4.67 3.90
C GLN A 97 -1.42 5.51 2.80
N LYS A 98 -0.89 6.70 3.14
CA LYS A 98 -0.30 7.63 2.19
C LYS A 98 0.85 6.98 1.42
N THR A 99 0.94 7.26 0.12
CA THR A 99 1.95 6.67 -0.77
C THR A 99 2.48 7.64 -1.82
N ASP A 100 3.71 7.39 -2.27
CA ASP A 100 4.34 8.08 -3.38
C ASP A 100 4.06 7.43 -4.74
N TYR A 101 3.32 6.31 -4.76
CA TYR A 101 2.87 5.71 -6.01
C TYR A 101 2.03 6.69 -6.83
N ARG A 102 2.28 6.73 -8.14
CA ARG A 102 1.53 7.55 -9.11
C ARG A 102 1.00 6.64 -10.21
N PRO A 103 -0.33 6.55 -10.39
CA PRO A 103 -0.94 5.71 -11.40
C PRO A 103 -0.47 6.03 -12.82
N ALA A 104 -0.22 5.01 -13.63
CA ALA A 104 0.25 5.18 -15.01
C ALA A 104 -0.83 5.69 -15.96
N ASN A 105 -2.11 5.60 -15.57
CA ASN A 105 -3.26 6.05 -16.36
C ASN A 105 -3.48 7.58 -16.34
N GLY A 106 -2.60 8.34 -15.67
CA GLY A 106 -2.67 9.80 -15.64
C GLY A 106 -3.73 10.38 -14.71
N GLU A 107 -4.30 9.56 -13.81
CA GLU A 107 -5.20 10.04 -12.76
C GLU A 107 -4.44 11.01 -11.83
N ASN A 108 -4.91 12.25 -11.78
CA ASN A 108 -4.34 13.31 -10.96
C ASN A 108 -5.18 13.50 -9.70
N GLY A 109 -4.59 13.20 -8.55
CA GLY A 109 -5.08 13.57 -7.22
C GLY A 109 -4.13 14.53 -6.51
N ASP A 110 -4.68 15.24 -5.52
CA ASP A 110 -3.92 16.06 -4.57
C ASP A 110 -3.19 15.18 -3.55
N ALA A 111 -3.72 13.99 -3.26
CA ALA A 111 -3.13 13.01 -2.36
C ALA A 111 -3.44 11.57 -2.81
N TYR A 112 -2.52 10.64 -2.49
CA TYR A 112 -2.55 9.25 -2.94
C TYR A 112 -2.42 8.32 -1.74
N TYR A 113 -3.24 7.27 -1.71
CA TYR A 113 -3.31 6.32 -0.60
C TYR A 113 -3.43 4.88 -1.10
N MET A 114 -2.63 3.95 -0.55
CA MET A 114 -2.91 2.51 -0.64
C MET A 114 -4.09 2.19 0.27
N LEU A 115 -5.17 1.66 -0.27
CA LEU A 115 -6.44 1.53 0.44
C LEU A 115 -6.74 0.08 0.79
N LYS A 116 -6.89 -0.17 2.09
CA LYS A 116 -7.56 -1.36 2.58
C LYS A 116 -9.07 -1.10 2.65
N ILE A 117 -9.84 -1.83 1.85
CA ILE A 117 -11.29 -1.63 1.74
C ILE A 117 -12.00 -2.33 2.90
N THR A 118 -12.92 -1.62 3.55
CA THR A 118 -13.83 -2.19 4.56
C THR A 118 -15.28 -2.21 4.08
N GLU A 119 -15.64 -1.32 3.16
CA GLU A 119 -16.97 -1.21 2.57
C GLU A 119 -16.87 -0.86 1.10
N LEU A 120 -17.64 -1.53 0.25
CA LEU A 120 -17.66 -1.28 -1.18
C LEU A 120 -19.03 -1.64 -1.78
N LYS A 121 -19.58 -0.75 -2.60
CA LYS A 121 -20.81 -0.96 -3.37
C LYS A 121 -20.82 -0.09 -4.62
N SER A 122 -21.63 -0.44 -5.61
CA SER A 122 -21.85 0.42 -6.78
C SER A 122 -22.44 1.77 -6.37
N ALA A 123 -22.10 2.82 -7.12
CA ALA A 123 -22.68 4.15 -7.00
C ALA A 123 -23.44 4.44 -8.28
N ASP A 124 -24.75 4.16 -8.28
CA ASP A 124 -25.64 4.55 -9.37
C ASP A 124 -25.72 6.08 -9.53
#